data_AF-A0A972EQ64-F1
#
_entry.id   AF-A0A972EQ64-F1
#
_cell.length_a   1.000
_cell.length_b   1.000
_cell.length_c   1.000
_cell.angle_alpha   90.00
_cell.angle_beta   90.00
_cell.angle_gamma   90.00
#
_symmetry.space_group_name_H-M   'P 1'
#
loop_
_entity.id
_entity.type
_entity.pdbx_description
1 polymer ?
#
loop_
_entity_poly.entity_id
_entity_poly.type
_entity_poly.pdbx_seq_one_letter_code
_entity_poly.pdbx_strand_id
1 'polypeptide(L)'
;MEVRHRITYELNGRVFGKGPAVLLQVIKQTGSLRESARQLGLSYTKAFQMIKQAETRLGYPLLNRTVGGSHGGGSTLSHQALQLLEDYHRLDELVGAYAQDKQNELEQSRLIETLNSYRSARVISIIGGGGKTTLVHWLCAQRAMTGSSLLTSTTAMFRPDFLPVDFERVTTEANPVALFSHQIRQDKLKGVEPEEIDRLKASGRFDSIIVEADGSKGLPLKSYGEYEPPIPQSSDLVILVIGVDGFYQPIEEVVHRPEIYAAMTRSRLRSPVTAKNYLRHFRNANGALKNVPDCPVLVMLNRIDLLEDRQVLAELIPGLLSNERVEAVLLTDLSDYRLETVFRNEV
;
A
#
# COMPACT_ATOMS: atom_id res chain seq x y z
N MET A 1 -13.19 -1.38 2.59
CA MET A 1 -14.21 -0.43 3.09
C MET A 1 -13.91 0.88 2.39
N GLU A 2 -14.86 1.50 1.70
CA GLU A 2 -14.59 2.71 0.91
C GLU A 2 -15.15 3.94 1.65
N VAL A 3 -14.29 4.90 1.99
CA VAL A 3 -14.74 6.16 2.60
C VAL A 3 -15.24 7.08 1.49
N ARG A 4 -16.54 7.42 1.53
CA ARG A 4 -17.16 8.38 0.61
C ARG A 4 -17.59 9.62 1.38
N HIS A 5 -17.24 10.80 0.89
CA HIS A 5 -17.68 12.07 1.47
C HIS A 5 -18.70 12.78 0.57
N ARG A 6 -19.45 13.70 1.20
CA ARG A 6 -20.36 14.61 0.52
C ARG A 6 -20.45 15.92 1.29
N ILE A 7 -20.14 17.02 0.62
CA ILE A 7 -20.29 18.35 1.21
C ILE A 7 -21.65 18.95 0.84
N THR A 8 -22.27 19.61 1.81
CA THR A 8 -23.51 20.38 1.63
C THR A 8 -23.47 21.61 2.53
N TYR A 9 -23.82 22.76 1.96
CA TYR A 9 -23.95 24.02 2.70
C TYR A 9 -25.40 24.22 3.10
N GLU A 10 -25.63 24.60 4.36
CA GLU A 10 -26.95 24.79 4.93
C GLU A 10 -27.11 26.19 5.51
N LEU A 11 -28.27 26.79 5.24
CA LEU A 11 -28.74 28.05 5.80
C LEU A 11 -30.27 27.96 5.86
N ASN A 12 -30.80 27.61 7.02
CA ASN A 12 -32.23 27.28 7.20
C ASN A 12 -32.70 26.22 6.18
N GLY A 13 -31.89 25.18 6.01
CA GLY A 13 -32.05 24.10 5.02
C GLY A 13 -30.96 24.10 3.95
N ARG A 14 -30.98 23.09 3.08
CA ARG A 14 -29.93 22.84 2.09
C ARG A 14 -29.81 23.94 1.02
N VAL A 15 -28.68 24.62 0.95
CA VAL A 15 -28.44 25.73 0.02
C VAL A 15 -27.64 25.29 -1.19
N PHE A 16 -26.51 24.62 -0.95
CA PHE A 16 -25.52 24.33 -1.97
C PHE A 16 -24.85 22.97 -1.71
N GLY A 17 -24.23 22.38 -2.72
CA GLY A 17 -23.58 21.07 -2.63
C GLY A 17 -23.30 20.50 -4.01
N LYS A 18 -22.93 19.22 -4.07
CA LYS A 18 -22.53 18.53 -5.32
C LYS A 18 -23.45 18.78 -6.52
N GLY A 19 -24.77 18.73 -6.33
CA GLY A 19 -25.74 18.94 -7.42
C GLY A 19 -25.66 20.34 -8.04
N PRO A 20 -25.95 21.41 -7.26
CA PRO A 20 -25.77 22.78 -7.72
C PRO A 20 -24.35 23.08 -8.23
N ALA A 21 -23.30 22.58 -7.57
CA ALA A 21 -21.91 22.80 -8.00
C ALA A 21 -21.63 22.23 -9.40
N VAL A 22 -22.02 20.97 -9.66
CA VAL A 22 -21.89 20.34 -10.98
C VAL A 22 -22.69 21.12 -12.03
N LEU A 23 -23.90 21.57 -11.69
CA LEU A 23 -24.71 22.38 -12.59
C LEU A 23 -24.03 23.71 -12.93
N LEU A 24 -23.52 24.45 -11.94
CA LEU A 24 -22.79 25.70 -12.17
C LEU A 24 -21.52 25.47 -13.00
N GLN A 25 -20.79 24.39 -12.77
CA GLN A 25 -19.60 24.03 -13.54
C GLN A 25 -19.91 23.83 -15.03
N VAL A 26 -20.99 23.10 -15.35
CA VAL A 26 -21.40 22.92 -16.75
C VAL A 26 -21.93 24.23 -17.34
N ILE A 27 -22.63 25.06 -16.57
CA ILE A 27 -23.07 26.39 -17.04
C ILE A 27 -21.87 27.30 -17.34
N LYS A 28 -20.82 27.26 -16.52
CA LYS A 28 -19.56 27.98 -16.78
C LYS A 28 -18.96 27.62 -18.15
N GLN A 29 -19.13 26.37 -18.58
CA GLN A 29 -18.62 25.86 -19.86
C GLN A 29 -19.55 26.14 -21.04
N THR A 30 -20.86 25.99 -20.87
CA THR A 30 -21.85 26.09 -21.97
C THR A 30 -22.42 27.49 -22.15
N GLY A 31 -22.36 28.35 -21.13
CA GLY A 31 -23.06 29.64 -21.09
C GLY A 31 -24.59 29.54 -21.14
N SER A 32 -25.17 28.35 -20.91
CA SER A 32 -26.61 28.11 -21.06
C SER A 32 -27.14 27.09 -20.06
N LEU A 33 -28.06 27.51 -19.18
CA LEU A 33 -28.73 26.63 -18.22
C LEU A 33 -29.48 25.48 -18.89
N ARG A 34 -30.10 25.75 -20.06
CA ARG A 34 -30.87 24.74 -20.80
C ARG A 34 -29.97 23.66 -21.37
N GLU A 35 -28.84 24.06 -21.95
CA GLU A 35 -27.87 23.11 -22.48
C GLU A 35 -27.20 22.32 -21.36
N SER A 36 -26.84 22.97 -20.24
CA SER A 36 -26.28 22.28 -19.07
C SER A 36 -27.24 21.27 -18.45
N ALA A 37 -28.54 21.60 -18.36
CA ALA A 37 -29.55 20.67 -17.89
C ALA A 37 -29.64 19.44 -18.81
N ARG A 38 -29.61 19.65 -20.13
CA ARG A 38 -29.61 18.58 -21.14
C ARG A 38 -28.37 17.67 -20.99
N GLN A 39 -27.18 18.26 -20.86
CA GLN A 39 -25.93 17.51 -20.68
C GLN A 39 -25.91 16.68 -19.39
N LEU A 40 -26.54 17.18 -18.32
CA LEU A 40 -26.63 16.49 -17.03
C LEU A 40 -27.83 15.53 -16.92
N GLY A 41 -28.60 15.33 -17.99
CA GLY A 41 -29.82 14.50 -17.95
C GLY A 41 -30.92 15.03 -17.02
N LEU A 42 -30.92 16.33 -16.74
CA LEU A 42 -31.91 17.01 -15.90
C LEU A 42 -32.96 17.70 -16.76
N SER A 43 -34.22 17.75 -16.27
CA SER A 43 -35.19 18.67 -16.88
C SER A 43 -34.79 20.12 -16.63
N TYR A 44 -35.05 20.99 -17.60
CA TYR A 44 -34.80 22.44 -17.44
C TYR A 44 -35.46 22.98 -16.17
N THR A 45 -36.71 22.58 -15.90
CA THR A 45 -37.45 22.99 -14.69
C THR A 45 -36.72 22.58 -13.41
N LYS A 46 -36.16 21.37 -13.35
CA LYS A 46 -35.41 20.89 -12.17
C LYS A 46 -34.11 21.67 -11.97
N ALA A 47 -33.36 21.90 -13.05
CA ALA A 47 -32.13 22.70 -13.00
C ALA A 47 -32.43 24.14 -12.57
N PHE A 48 -33.47 24.75 -13.13
CA PHE A 48 -33.92 26.09 -12.78
C PHE A 48 -34.35 26.21 -11.31
N GLN A 49 -35.16 25.26 -10.81
CA GLN A 49 -35.60 25.26 -9.42
C GLN A 49 -34.43 25.09 -8.45
N MET A 50 -33.46 24.25 -8.80
CA MET A 50 -32.24 24.05 -8.01
C MET A 50 -31.46 25.36 -7.83
N ILE A 51 -31.26 26.12 -8.90
CA ILE A 51 -30.60 27.43 -8.84
C ILE A 51 -31.45 28.43 -8.06
N LYS A 52 -32.74 28.53 -8.37
CA LYS A 52 -33.64 29.50 -7.72
C LYS A 52 -33.73 29.29 -6.21
N GLN A 53 -33.77 28.04 -5.76
CA GLN A 53 -33.77 27.70 -4.32
C GLN A 53 -32.45 28.10 -3.66
N ALA A 54 -31.31 27.84 -4.31
CA ALA A 54 -30.01 28.26 -3.82
C ALA A 54 -29.92 29.80 -3.74
N GLU A 55 -30.29 30.52 -4.80
CA GLU A 55 -30.31 32.00 -4.85
C GLU A 55 -31.19 32.62 -3.75
N THR A 56 -32.39 32.05 -3.54
CA THR A 56 -33.33 32.52 -2.51
C THR A 56 -32.73 32.44 -1.11
N ARG A 57 -32.00 31.36 -0.82
CA ARG A 57 -31.38 31.16 0.50
C ARG A 57 -30.09 31.95 0.64
N LEU A 58 -29.28 32.04 -0.42
CA LEU A 58 -28.01 32.78 -0.43
C LEU A 58 -28.21 34.31 -0.38
N GLY A 59 -29.36 34.80 -0.86
CA GLY A 59 -29.65 36.24 -0.92
C GLY A 59 -28.93 36.97 -2.06
N TYR A 60 -28.32 36.25 -3.00
CA TYR A 60 -27.65 36.82 -4.17
C TYR A 60 -27.85 35.92 -5.41
N PRO A 61 -27.81 36.50 -6.63
CA PRO A 61 -27.96 35.73 -7.86
C PRO A 61 -26.72 34.86 -8.11
N LEU A 62 -26.95 33.63 -8.55
CA LEU A 62 -25.90 32.73 -9.00
C LEU A 62 -25.65 32.85 -10.51
N LEU A 63 -26.66 33.29 -11.27
CA LEU A 63 -26.58 33.45 -12.72
C LEU A 63 -26.83 34.90 -13.14
N ASN A 64 -25.94 35.43 -13.98
CA ASN A 64 -26.20 36.59 -14.81
C ASN A 64 -27.00 36.16 -16.04
N ARG A 65 -28.16 36.78 -16.25
CA ARG A 65 -29.05 36.45 -17.37
C ARG A 65 -29.05 37.57 -18.40
N THR A 66 -28.74 37.25 -19.64
CA THR A 66 -29.02 38.13 -20.78
C THR A 66 -30.39 37.82 -21.32
N VAL A 67 -31.26 38.85 -21.41
CA VAL A 67 -32.57 38.72 -22.05
C VAL A 67 -32.33 38.48 -23.54
N GLY A 68 -32.72 37.30 -24.03
CA GLY A 68 -32.56 36.94 -25.44
C GLY A 68 -33.89 36.89 -26.15
N GLY A 69 -33.96 37.56 -27.32
CA GLY A 69 -34.99 37.33 -28.35
C GLY A 69 -34.80 35.98 -29.06
N SER A 70 -35.14 35.91 -30.35
CA SER A 70 -35.30 34.68 -31.16
C SER A 70 -34.18 33.63 -31.16
N HIS A 71 -32.99 33.93 -30.62
CA HIS A 71 -31.84 33.01 -30.55
C HIS A 71 -31.48 32.54 -29.12
N GLY A 72 -32.28 32.88 -28.11
CA GLY A 72 -32.14 32.38 -26.73
C GLY A 72 -31.23 33.23 -25.83
N GLY A 73 -31.66 33.46 -24.58
CA GLY A 73 -30.89 34.19 -23.58
C GLY A 73 -29.73 33.37 -23.00
N GLY A 74 -28.64 34.03 -22.62
CA GLY A 74 -27.47 33.42 -21.99
C GLY A 74 -27.63 33.29 -20.48
N SER A 75 -26.90 32.33 -19.89
CA SER A 75 -26.76 32.16 -18.44
C SER A 75 -25.28 32.01 -18.12
N THR A 76 -24.64 33.08 -17.65
CA THR A 76 -23.25 33.03 -17.17
C THR A 76 -23.24 33.11 -15.65
N LEU A 77 -22.17 32.64 -15.02
CA LEU A 77 -22.05 32.70 -13.56
C LEU A 77 -21.88 34.15 -13.09
N SER A 78 -22.50 34.50 -11.96
CA SER A 78 -22.17 35.73 -11.24
C SER A 78 -20.78 35.66 -10.61
N HIS A 79 -20.23 36.80 -10.18
CA HIS A 79 -18.95 36.81 -9.49
C HIS A 79 -19.01 36.01 -8.18
N GLN A 80 -20.10 36.15 -7.41
CA GLN A 80 -20.30 35.37 -6.18
C GLN A 80 -20.46 33.88 -6.46
N ALA A 81 -21.08 33.49 -7.59
CA ALA A 81 -21.19 32.09 -7.97
C ALA A 81 -19.85 31.47 -8.35
N LEU A 82 -18.97 32.23 -9.01
CA LEU A 82 -17.61 31.78 -9.31
C LEU A 82 -16.82 31.51 -8.02
N GLN A 83 -16.84 32.47 -7.08
CA GLN A 83 -16.20 32.31 -5.77
C GLN A 83 -16.77 31.12 -4.99
N LEU A 84 -18.11 31.02 -4.89
CA LEU A 84 -18.77 29.90 -4.21
C LEU A 84 -18.39 28.54 -4.80
N LEU A 85 -18.28 28.45 -6.13
CA LEU A 85 -17.90 27.23 -6.83
C LEU A 85 -16.42 26.87 -6.59
N GLU A 86 -15.53 27.86 -6.62
CA GLU A 86 -14.10 27.69 -6.30
C GLU A 86 -13.90 27.24 -4.85
N ASP A 87 -14.56 27.91 -3.89
CA ASP A 87 -14.52 27.54 -2.48
C ASP A 87 -15.09 26.14 -2.24
N TYR A 88 -16.17 25.77 -2.94
CA TYR A 88 -16.74 24.42 -2.87
C TYR A 88 -15.76 23.36 -3.37
N HIS A 89 -15.12 23.56 -4.52
CA HIS A 89 -14.14 22.62 -5.06
C HIS A 89 -12.93 22.49 -4.14
N ARG A 90 -12.41 23.61 -3.64
CA ARG A 90 -11.29 23.60 -2.68
C ARG A 90 -11.64 22.82 -1.42
N LEU A 91 -12.84 23.01 -0.87
CA LEU A 91 -13.27 22.26 0.30
C LEU A 91 -13.47 20.77 -0.02
N ASP A 92 -14.03 20.42 -1.19
CA ASP A 92 -14.22 19.04 -1.64
C ASP A 92 -12.89 18.29 -1.79
N GLU A 93 -11.87 18.97 -2.31
CA GLU A 93 -10.49 18.47 -2.37
C GLU A 93 -9.89 18.28 -0.98
N LEU A 94 -9.99 19.27 -0.09
CA LEU A 94 -9.43 19.18 1.27
C LEU A 94 -10.09 18.07 2.10
N VAL A 95 -11.42 17.99 2.07
CA VAL A 95 -12.17 16.94 2.77
C VAL A 95 -11.89 15.58 2.14
N GLY A 96 -11.77 15.51 0.81
CA GLY A 96 -11.38 14.28 0.11
C GLY A 96 -9.99 13.78 0.53
N ALA A 97 -9.01 14.69 0.61
CA ALA A 97 -7.66 14.35 1.06
C ALA A 97 -7.65 13.86 2.52
N TYR A 98 -8.37 14.54 3.41
CA TYR A 98 -8.49 14.11 4.82
C TYR A 98 -9.21 12.76 4.97
N ALA A 99 -10.30 12.54 4.21
CA ALA A 99 -11.02 11.28 4.20
C ALA A 99 -10.13 10.12 3.71
N GLN A 100 -9.33 10.37 2.68
CA GLN A 100 -8.36 9.40 2.18
C GLN A 100 -7.29 9.10 3.24
N ASP A 101 -6.70 10.12 3.87
CA ASP A 101 -5.72 9.95 4.94
C ASP A 101 -6.26 9.08 6.09
N LYS A 102 -7.49 9.34 6.55
CA LYS A 102 -8.15 8.51 7.56
C LYS A 102 -8.42 7.09 7.10
N GLN A 103 -8.78 6.88 5.83
CA GLN A 103 -8.92 5.53 5.29
C GLN A 103 -7.58 4.78 5.34
N ASN A 104 -6.47 5.46 5.03
CA ASN A 104 -5.13 4.87 5.07
C ASN A 104 -4.75 4.46 6.49
N GLU A 105 -4.99 5.32 7.49
CA GLU A 105 -4.75 5.01 8.91
C GLU A 105 -5.54 3.76 9.35
N LEU A 106 -6.80 3.64 8.93
CA LEU A 106 -7.66 2.47 9.20
C LEU A 106 -7.13 1.19 8.55
N GLU A 107 -6.68 1.26 7.31
CA GLU A 107 -6.14 0.11 6.57
C GLU A 107 -4.78 -0.34 7.14
N GLN A 108 -3.92 0.60 7.53
CA GLN A 108 -2.70 0.32 8.28
C GLN A 108 -3.00 -0.35 9.62
N SER A 109 -4.02 0.12 10.35
CA SER A 109 -4.43 -0.46 11.62
C SER A 109 -4.80 -1.94 11.48
N ARG A 110 -5.48 -2.32 10.38
CA ARG A 110 -5.82 -3.73 10.09
C ARG A 110 -4.58 -4.59 9.79
N LEU A 111 -3.58 -4.03 9.11
CA LEU A 111 -2.32 -4.74 8.89
C LEU A 111 -1.61 -4.98 10.22
N ILE A 112 -1.56 -3.94 11.07
CA ILE A 112 -0.99 -4.02 12.42
C ILE A 112 -1.73 -5.05 13.26
N GLU A 113 -3.06 -5.05 13.28
CA GLU A 113 -3.88 -6.04 13.97
C GLU A 113 -3.59 -7.46 13.48
N THR A 114 -3.50 -7.64 12.16
CA THR A 114 -3.17 -8.94 11.55
C THR A 114 -1.76 -9.40 11.96
N LEU A 115 -0.77 -8.52 11.98
CA LEU A 115 0.59 -8.87 12.42
C LEU A 115 0.70 -8.98 13.95
N ASN A 116 -0.19 -8.34 14.70
CA ASN A 116 -0.30 -8.47 16.15
C ASN A 116 -0.94 -9.79 16.58
N SER A 117 -1.67 -10.51 15.70
CA SER A 117 -2.02 -11.91 16.01
C SER A 117 -0.77 -12.79 16.15
N TYR A 118 0.37 -12.34 15.62
CA TYR A 118 1.69 -12.95 15.78
C TYR A 118 2.56 -12.19 16.79
N ARG A 119 1.97 -11.56 17.81
CA ARG A 119 2.73 -10.77 18.80
C ARG A 119 3.73 -11.61 19.60
N SER A 120 3.47 -12.90 19.77
CA SER A 120 4.39 -13.87 20.39
C SER A 120 5.63 -14.17 19.53
N ALA A 121 5.59 -13.88 18.22
CA ALA A 121 6.74 -14.04 17.36
C ALA A 121 7.81 -13.00 17.73
N ARG A 122 8.91 -13.46 18.31
CA ARG A 122 10.03 -12.62 18.72
C ARG A 122 10.99 -12.42 17.57
N VAL A 123 11.27 -13.44 16.77
CA VAL A 123 12.12 -13.30 15.58
C VAL A 123 11.25 -13.38 14.34
N ILE A 124 11.16 -12.27 13.60
CA ILE A 124 10.41 -12.17 12.35
C ILE A 124 11.41 -11.98 11.21
N SER A 125 11.50 -12.95 10.30
CA SER A 125 12.38 -12.87 9.14
C SER A 125 11.59 -12.52 7.88
N ILE A 126 12.00 -11.48 7.17
CA ILE A 126 11.36 -10.99 5.95
C ILE A 126 12.22 -11.39 4.75
N ILE A 127 11.61 -12.11 3.80
CA ILE A 127 12.28 -12.69 2.62
C ILE A 127 11.58 -12.33 1.30
N GLY A 128 12.24 -12.53 0.15
CA GLY A 128 11.63 -12.39 -1.18
C GLY A 128 11.96 -11.08 -1.92
N GLY A 129 10.96 -10.41 -2.50
CA GLY A 129 11.14 -9.20 -3.32
C GLY A 129 9.94 -8.26 -3.29
N GLY A 130 10.10 -7.04 -3.80
CA GLY A 130 8.97 -6.10 -3.92
C GLY A 130 8.54 -5.39 -2.63
N GLY A 131 9.46 -4.78 -1.87
CA GLY A 131 9.11 -3.89 -0.75
C GLY A 131 9.51 -4.38 0.65
N LYS A 132 10.45 -5.32 0.75
CA LYS A 132 10.94 -5.84 2.03
C LYS A 132 11.54 -4.79 2.94
N THR A 133 12.47 -3.98 2.43
CA THR A 133 13.16 -2.95 3.22
C THR A 133 12.16 -1.94 3.77
N THR A 134 11.21 -1.51 2.95
CA THR A 134 10.11 -0.64 3.38
C THR A 134 9.23 -1.33 4.44
N LEU A 135 9.01 -2.66 4.38
CA LEU A 135 8.17 -3.42 5.31
C LEU A 135 8.89 -3.58 6.65
N VAL A 136 10.18 -3.85 6.59
CA VAL A 136 11.09 -3.90 7.73
C VAL A 136 11.04 -2.55 8.47
N HIS A 137 11.16 -1.43 7.75
CA HIS A 137 11.07 -0.09 8.36
C HIS A 137 9.72 0.16 9.03
N TRP A 138 8.64 -0.12 8.30
CA TRP A 138 7.30 0.07 8.81
C TRP A 138 7.04 -0.79 10.05
N LEU A 139 7.35 -2.09 9.99
CA LEU A 139 7.13 -3.03 11.10
C LEU A 139 7.97 -2.67 12.33
N CYS A 140 9.22 -2.24 12.14
CA CYS A 140 10.06 -1.74 13.23
C CYS A 140 9.43 -0.52 13.90
N ALA A 141 8.98 0.48 13.12
CA ALA A 141 8.33 1.67 13.67
C ALA A 141 7.08 1.31 14.48
N GLN A 142 6.26 0.38 13.99
CA GLN A 142 5.06 -0.07 14.71
C GLN A 142 5.40 -0.81 16.02
N ARG A 143 6.39 -1.70 16.00
CA ARG A 143 6.77 -2.48 17.20
C ARG A 143 7.50 -1.62 18.24
N ALA A 144 8.29 -0.63 17.81
CA ALA A 144 8.96 0.34 18.68
C ALA A 144 8.00 1.10 19.60
N MET A 145 6.78 1.39 19.14
CA MET A 145 5.75 2.07 19.93
C MET A 145 5.22 1.22 21.09
N THR A 146 5.49 -0.10 21.09
CA THR A 146 4.87 -1.06 22.03
C THR A 146 5.87 -1.90 22.82
N GLY A 147 7.18 -1.74 22.58
CA GLY A 147 8.25 -2.50 23.24
C GLY A 147 9.59 -2.38 22.54
N SER A 148 10.60 -3.07 23.08
CA SER A 148 11.96 -3.10 22.55
C SER A 148 12.08 -4.00 21.31
N SER A 149 12.55 -3.44 20.21
CA SER A 149 12.69 -4.05 18.90
C SER A 149 14.14 -3.99 18.44
N LEU A 150 14.62 -5.03 17.76
CA LEU A 150 15.93 -5.04 17.11
C LEU A 150 15.74 -5.13 15.60
N LEU A 151 16.34 -4.21 14.86
CA LEU A 151 16.48 -4.27 13.42
C LEU A 151 17.83 -4.87 13.06
N THR A 152 17.83 -5.87 12.19
CA THR A 152 19.06 -6.49 11.69
C THR A 152 18.86 -7.01 10.26
N SER A 153 19.95 -7.23 9.55
CA SER A 153 19.92 -7.92 8.26
C SER A 153 20.97 -9.01 8.28
N THR A 154 20.67 -10.18 7.70
CA THR A 154 21.67 -11.22 7.47
C THR A 154 22.39 -11.04 6.13
N THR A 155 22.06 -9.99 5.37
CA THR A 155 22.77 -9.58 4.16
C THR A 155 23.14 -8.10 4.21
N ALA A 156 23.93 -7.63 3.25
CA ALA A 156 24.37 -6.24 3.26
C ALA A 156 23.23 -5.30 2.83
N MET A 157 22.75 -4.45 3.74
CA MET A 157 21.61 -3.53 3.54
C MET A 157 22.10 -2.08 3.38
N PHE A 158 21.31 -1.25 2.69
CA PHE A 158 21.48 0.20 2.73
C PHE A 158 21.15 0.76 4.12
N ARG A 159 21.89 1.79 4.54
CA ARG A 159 21.67 2.45 5.83
C ARG A 159 20.30 3.17 5.82
N PRO A 160 19.43 2.97 6.84
CA PRO A 160 18.18 3.72 6.96
C PRO A 160 18.42 5.15 7.47
N ASP A 161 17.83 6.16 6.83
CA ASP A 161 18.09 7.59 7.11
C ASP A 161 17.65 8.08 8.49
N PHE A 162 16.70 7.38 9.14
CA PHE A 162 16.03 7.86 10.36
C PHE A 162 16.67 7.39 11.68
N LEU A 163 17.75 6.60 11.64
CA LEU A 163 18.41 6.11 12.87
C LEU A 163 19.51 7.09 13.33
N PRO A 164 19.42 7.67 14.54
CA PRO A 164 20.40 8.63 15.05
C PRO A 164 21.79 8.02 15.27
N VAL A 165 22.82 8.84 15.03
CA VAL A 165 24.25 8.51 14.94
C VAL A 165 24.87 8.09 16.28
N ASP A 166 25.27 6.82 16.40
CA ASP A 166 26.60 6.32 16.85
C ASP A 166 26.55 4.78 16.99
N PHE A 167 27.25 4.07 16.10
CA PHE A 167 26.92 2.68 15.75
C PHE A 167 28.13 1.73 15.78
N GLU A 168 28.37 1.10 16.92
CA GLU A 168 29.08 -0.19 17.00
C GLU A 168 28.30 -1.26 17.79
N ARG A 169 27.27 -0.86 18.54
CA ARG A 169 26.30 -1.70 19.25
C ARG A 169 25.37 -0.71 19.93
N VAL A 170 24.16 -0.48 19.41
CA VAL A 170 23.21 0.37 20.14
C VAL A 170 22.59 -0.47 21.24
N THR A 171 23.12 -0.33 22.44
CA THR A 171 22.46 -0.74 23.67
C THR A 171 22.07 0.51 24.42
N THR A 172 20.84 0.97 24.24
CA THR A 172 20.30 2.07 25.04
C THR A 172 19.39 1.50 26.12
N GLU A 173 19.73 1.77 27.37
CA GLU A 173 18.97 1.38 28.57
C GLU A 173 17.58 2.07 28.66
N ALA A 174 17.14 2.82 27.65
CA ALA A 174 16.02 3.75 27.79
C ALA A 174 14.88 3.72 26.73
N ASN A 175 15.02 3.17 25.50
CA ASN A 175 13.91 2.97 24.51
C ASN A 175 14.44 2.49 23.11
N PRO A 176 13.60 2.10 22.11
CA PRO A 176 13.05 0.76 21.92
C PRO A 176 13.46 0.16 20.55
N VAL A 177 14.44 0.71 19.83
CA VAL A 177 14.91 0.15 18.55
C VAL A 177 16.44 0.14 18.49
N ALA A 178 17.04 -1.04 18.40
CA ALA A 178 18.47 -1.20 18.18
C ALA A 178 18.74 -1.69 16.75
N LEU A 179 19.84 -1.25 16.13
CA LEU A 179 20.33 -1.77 14.86
C LEU A 179 21.57 -2.64 15.12
N PHE A 180 21.61 -3.84 14.56
CA PHE A 180 22.73 -4.77 14.74
C PHE A 180 23.39 -5.14 13.39
N SER A 181 24.70 -4.91 13.27
CA SER A 181 25.49 -5.17 12.05
C SER A 181 26.98 -5.34 12.37
N HIS A 182 27.73 -6.11 11.56
CA HIS A 182 29.16 -6.39 11.82
C HIS A 182 30.11 -5.27 11.39
N GLN A 183 29.74 -4.42 10.42
CA GLN A 183 30.59 -3.34 9.91
C GLN A 183 29.77 -2.32 9.13
N ILE A 184 30.15 -1.05 9.22
CA ILE A 184 29.46 0.07 8.56
C ILE A 184 30.42 0.70 7.55
N ARG A 185 29.98 0.81 6.29
CA ARG A 185 30.51 1.76 5.30
C ARG A 185 29.46 2.85 5.09
N GLN A 186 29.86 4.05 4.67
CA GLN A 186 29.02 5.27 4.64
C GLN A 186 27.55 5.01 4.23
N ASP A 187 27.29 4.14 3.24
CA ASP A 187 25.94 3.83 2.77
C ASP A 187 25.50 2.35 2.92
N LYS A 188 26.36 1.46 3.45
CA LYS A 188 26.10 0.01 3.45
C LYS A 188 26.51 -0.68 4.76
N LEU A 189 25.58 -1.42 5.34
CA LEU A 189 25.76 -2.25 6.53
C LEU A 189 26.19 -3.66 6.12
N LYS A 190 27.13 -4.28 6.84
CA LYS A 190 27.44 -5.71 6.70
C LYS A 190 26.43 -6.52 7.52
N GLY A 191 25.80 -7.50 6.88
CA GLY A 191 24.85 -8.40 7.52
C GLY A 191 25.45 -9.16 8.70
N VAL A 192 24.57 -9.66 9.56
CA VAL A 192 24.83 -10.45 10.76
C VAL A 192 24.62 -11.91 10.46
N GLU A 193 25.44 -12.80 11.00
CA GLU A 193 25.24 -14.23 10.77
C GLU A 193 23.97 -14.75 11.48
N PRO A 194 23.20 -15.67 10.88
CA PRO A 194 21.97 -16.21 11.48
C PRO A 194 22.13 -16.72 12.91
N GLU A 195 23.26 -17.37 13.23
CA GLU A 195 23.53 -17.91 14.56
C GLU A 195 23.66 -16.83 15.64
N GLU A 196 24.03 -15.61 15.25
CA GLU A 196 24.07 -14.48 16.19
C GLU A 196 22.68 -13.96 16.52
N ILE A 197 21.75 -14.00 15.56
CA ILE A 197 20.34 -13.70 15.82
C ILE A 197 19.75 -14.72 16.79
N ASP A 198 20.10 -15.99 16.62
CA ASP A 198 19.68 -17.06 17.54
C ASP A 198 20.19 -16.81 18.97
N ARG A 199 21.46 -16.39 19.12
CA ARG A 199 22.00 -15.98 20.43
C ARG A 199 21.29 -14.76 21.02
N LEU A 200 20.94 -13.79 20.18
CA LEU A 200 20.22 -12.59 20.62
C LEU A 200 18.81 -12.90 21.09
N LYS A 201 18.07 -13.77 20.39
CA LYS A 201 16.76 -14.26 20.85
C LYS A 201 16.89 -14.95 22.21
N ALA A 202 17.87 -15.84 22.36
CA ALA A 202 18.12 -16.57 23.60
C ALA A 202 18.47 -15.66 24.79
N SER A 203 19.11 -14.51 24.54
CA SER A 203 19.43 -13.53 25.59
C SER A 203 18.21 -12.90 26.25
N GLY A 204 17.03 -12.97 25.60
CA GLY A 204 15.81 -12.38 26.12
C GLY A 204 15.74 -10.86 26.04
N ARG A 205 16.79 -10.20 25.51
CA ARG A 205 17.00 -8.75 25.59
C ARG A 205 15.99 -7.89 24.82
N PHE A 206 15.42 -8.43 23.76
CA PHE A 206 14.50 -7.70 22.88
C PHE A 206 13.15 -8.41 22.82
N ASP A 207 12.06 -7.63 22.85
CA ASP A 207 10.69 -8.15 22.70
C ASP A 207 10.44 -8.62 21.25
N SER A 208 11.07 -7.95 20.29
CA SER A 208 11.01 -8.27 18.86
C SER A 208 12.38 -8.12 18.20
N ILE A 209 12.68 -8.96 17.22
CA ILE A 209 13.87 -8.98 16.38
C ILE A 209 13.39 -9.16 14.93
N ILE A 210 13.51 -8.11 14.13
CA ILE A 210 13.09 -8.06 12.75
C ILE A 210 14.33 -8.19 11.86
N VAL A 211 14.33 -9.23 11.03
CA VAL A 211 15.46 -9.64 10.21
C VAL A 211 15.12 -9.46 8.73
N GLU A 212 15.83 -8.59 8.02
CA GLU A 212 15.79 -8.63 6.55
C GLU A 212 16.79 -9.70 6.07
N ALA A 213 16.29 -10.85 5.61
CA ALA A 213 17.17 -11.99 5.40
C ALA A 213 17.91 -11.97 4.05
N ASP A 214 17.52 -11.12 3.09
CA ASP A 214 18.01 -11.24 1.72
C ASP A 214 17.89 -9.96 0.86
N GLY A 215 18.94 -9.54 0.14
CA GLY A 215 18.88 -8.36 -0.73
C GLY A 215 18.23 -8.64 -2.11
N SER A 216 17.19 -7.90 -2.52
CA SER A 216 16.50 -8.11 -3.82
C SER A 216 16.95 -7.19 -4.97
N LYS A 217 17.89 -6.26 -4.73
CA LYS A 217 18.26 -5.18 -5.68
C LYS A 217 17.05 -4.36 -6.18
N GLY A 218 15.96 -4.29 -5.40
CA GLY A 218 14.74 -3.60 -5.79
C GLY A 218 13.83 -4.39 -6.74
N LEU A 219 14.21 -5.60 -7.17
CA LEU A 219 13.40 -6.41 -8.06
C LEU A 219 12.14 -6.97 -7.36
N PRO A 220 11.01 -7.11 -8.09
CA PRO A 220 9.75 -7.63 -7.54
C PRO A 220 9.84 -9.06 -7.01
N LEU A 221 10.60 -9.92 -7.68
CA LEU A 221 10.66 -11.36 -7.41
C LEU A 221 12.09 -11.82 -7.20
N LYS A 222 12.25 -12.99 -6.58
CA LYS A 222 13.58 -13.52 -6.27
C LYS A 222 13.64 -15.04 -6.25
N SER A 223 14.76 -15.56 -6.75
CA SER A 223 15.29 -16.90 -6.46
C SER A 223 16.59 -16.81 -5.68
N TYR A 224 16.96 -17.92 -5.04
CA TYR A 224 18.08 -17.96 -4.12
C TYR A 224 19.25 -18.78 -4.65
N GLY A 225 20.47 -18.32 -4.32
CA GLY A 225 21.68 -19.10 -4.52
C GLY A 225 21.82 -20.25 -3.53
N GLU A 226 22.95 -20.95 -3.60
CA GLU A 226 23.25 -22.12 -2.76
C GLU A 226 23.11 -21.85 -1.26
N TYR A 227 23.66 -20.75 -0.76
CA TYR A 227 23.66 -20.37 0.66
C TYR A 227 22.58 -19.35 1.05
N GLU A 228 21.73 -18.93 0.11
CA GLU A 228 20.64 -17.99 0.37
C GLU A 228 19.29 -18.72 0.49
N PRO A 229 18.30 -18.12 1.17
CA PRO A 229 18.44 -16.95 2.05
C PRO A 229 19.05 -17.37 3.41
N PRO A 230 19.92 -16.54 4.02
CA PRO A 230 20.44 -16.77 5.37
C PRO A 230 19.37 -16.42 6.42
N ILE A 231 18.48 -17.38 6.71
CA ILE A 231 17.40 -17.23 7.69
C ILE A 231 17.83 -17.84 9.05
N PRO A 232 17.69 -17.11 10.18
CA PRO A 232 17.90 -17.65 11.53
C PRO A 232 16.99 -18.84 11.82
N GLN A 233 17.54 -19.91 12.41
CA GLN A 233 16.76 -21.09 12.80
C GLN A 233 15.75 -20.77 13.90
N SER A 234 16.03 -19.74 14.69
CA SER A 234 15.12 -19.26 15.74
C SER A 234 13.99 -18.36 15.23
N SER A 235 13.81 -18.19 13.91
CA SER A 235 12.66 -17.45 13.35
C SER A 235 11.34 -18.05 13.85
N ASP A 236 10.51 -17.20 14.49
CA ASP A 236 9.17 -17.58 14.93
C ASP A 236 8.12 -17.36 13.83
N LEU A 237 8.42 -16.47 12.89
CA LEU A 237 7.57 -16.14 11.76
C LEU A 237 8.44 -15.75 10.57
N VAL A 238 8.07 -16.22 9.37
CA VAL A 238 8.65 -15.73 8.12
C VAL A 238 7.60 -15.02 7.28
N ILE A 239 7.92 -13.81 6.81
CA ILE A 239 7.09 -13.06 5.86
C ILE A 239 7.75 -13.12 4.48
N LEU A 240 7.12 -13.83 3.55
CA LEU A 240 7.52 -13.86 2.14
C LEU A 240 6.85 -12.71 1.40
N VAL A 241 7.62 -11.73 0.96
CA VAL A 241 7.15 -10.61 0.15
C VAL A 241 7.29 -10.93 -1.34
N ILE A 242 6.23 -10.67 -2.10
CA ILE A 242 6.14 -10.90 -3.53
C ILE A 242 5.63 -9.61 -4.18
N GLY A 243 6.47 -8.96 -4.98
CA GLY A 243 6.04 -7.82 -5.81
C GLY A 243 5.18 -8.32 -6.96
N VAL A 244 3.88 -8.00 -6.94
CA VAL A 244 2.95 -8.48 -7.96
C VAL A 244 3.12 -7.79 -9.32
N ASP A 245 3.80 -6.64 -9.34
CA ASP A 245 4.26 -5.92 -10.53
C ASP A 245 5.27 -6.71 -11.38
N GLY A 246 5.83 -7.81 -10.84
CA GLY A 246 6.65 -8.74 -11.61
C GLY A 246 5.86 -9.73 -12.48
N PHE A 247 4.56 -9.93 -12.21
CA PHE A 247 3.78 -10.87 -13.03
C PHE A 247 3.57 -10.33 -14.44
N TYR A 248 3.53 -11.24 -15.42
CA TYR A 248 3.46 -10.97 -16.85
C TYR A 248 4.67 -10.28 -17.48
N GLN A 249 5.67 -9.89 -16.67
CA GLN A 249 6.93 -9.35 -17.15
C GLN A 249 7.96 -10.46 -17.44
N PRO A 250 8.96 -10.22 -18.33
CA PRO A 250 10.01 -11.19 -18.62
C PRO A 250 10.83 -11.54 -17.37
N ILE A 251 11.08 -12.84 -17.13
CA ILE A 251 11.82 -13.34 -15.95
C ILE A 251 13.16 -12.61 -15.76
N GLU A 252 13.90 -12.35 -16.83
CA GLU A 252 15.21 -11.66 -16.79
C GLU A 252 15.16 -10.21 -16.28
N GLU A 253 14.00 -9.57 -16.35
CA GLU A 253 13.82 -8.17 -15.96
C GLU A 253 13.35 -8.04 -14.51
N VAL A 254 12.57 -9.01 -14.01
CA VAL A 254 11.85 -8.88 -12.72
C VAL A 254 12.26 -9.86 -11.64
N VAL A 255 13.04 -10.89 -11.96
CA VAL A 255 13.49 -11.89 -10.98
C VAL A 255 14.97 -11.69 -10.65
N HIS A 256 15.28 -11.54 -9.37
CA HIS A 256 16.66 -11.61 -8.90
C HIS A 256 17.19 -13.05 -9.00
N ARG A 257 18.34 -13.25 -9.65
CA ARG A 257 18.90 -14.55 -10.09
C ARG A 257 17.97 -15.28 -11.09
N PRO A 258 17.68 -14.65 -12.25
CA PRO A 258 16.68 -15.13 -13.18
C PRO A 258 17.04 -16.49 -13.81
N GLU A 259 18.33 -16.82 -13.92
CA GLU A 259 18.79 -18.11 -14.46
C GLU A 259 18.39 -19.28 -13.55
N ILE A 260 18.49 -19.08 -12.23
CA ILE A 260 18.07 -20.08 -11.24
C ILE A 260 16.55 -20.27 -11.30
N TYR A 261 15.80 -19.18 -11.35
CA TYR A 261 14.35 -19.22 -11.47
C TYR A 261 13.90 -19.93 -12.76
N ALA A 262 14.49 -19.57 -13.90
CA ALA A 262 14.17 -20.14 -15.20
C ALA A 262 14.45 -21.66 -15.23
N ALA A 263 15.61 -22.09 -14.73
CA ALA A 263 15.94 -23.51 -14.62
C ALA A 263 14.94 -24.27 -13.73
N MET A 264 14.62 -23.72 -12.56
CA MET A 264 13.72 -24.35 -11.59
C MET A 264 12.28 -24.47 -12.10
N THR A 265 11.81 -23.46 -12.81
CA THR A 265 10.42 -23.41 -13.32
C THR A 265 10.25 -24.05 -14.69
N ARG A 266 11.37 -24.46 -15.32
CA ARG A 266 11.47 -24.94 -16.72
C ARG A 266 10.97 -23.90 -17.72
N SER A 267 11.39 -22.65 -17.52
CA SER A 267 11.03 -21.49 -18.34
C SER A 267 12.25 -20.95 -19.09
N ARG A 268 12.05 -20.08 -20.08
CA ARG A 268 13.12 -19.30 -20.70
C ARG A 268 13.23 -17.94 -20.00
N LEU A 269 14.40 -17.31 -20.03
CA LEU A 269 14.63 -15.99 -19.41
C LEU A 269 13.68 -14.89 -19.92
N ARG A 270 13.34 -14.93 -21.22
CA ARG A 270 12.37 -14.01 -21.84
C ARG A 270 10.91 -14.40 -21.65
N SER A 271 10.64 -15.55 -21.04
CA SER A 271 9.25 -15.96 -20.77
C SER A 271 8.67 -15.06 -19.67
N PRO A 272 7.37 -14.74 -19.73
CA PRO A 272 6.73 -13.97 -18.68
C PRO A 272 6.65 -14.79 -17.39
N VAL A 273 6.70 -14.10 -16.26
CA VAL A 273 6.31 -14.70 -14.97
C VAL A 273 4.79 -14.91 -14.98
N THR A 274 4.36 -16.11 -14.60
CA THR A 274 2.94 -16.50 -14.54
C THR A 274 2.65 -17.10 -13.18
N ALA A 275 1.40 -17.10 -12.72
CA ALA A 275 1.02 -17.79 -11.48
C ALA A 275 1.53 -19.25 -11.48
N LYS A 276 1.33 -19.96 -12.60
CA LYS A 276 1.79 -21.35 -12.78
C LYS A 276 3.29 -21.54 -12.58
N ASN A 277 4.13 -20.72 -13.22
CA ASN A 277 5.59 -20.87 -13.06
C ASN A 277 6.07 -20.40 -11.68
N TYR A 278 5.44 -19.38 -11.12
CA TYR A 278 5.73 -18.93 -9.76
C TYR A 278 5.36 -19.98 -8.72
N LEU A 279 4.20 -20.64 -8.84
CA LEU A 279 3.78 -21.71 -7.93
C LEU A 279 4.71 -22.94 -8.01
N ARG A 280 5.30 -23.22 -9.18
CA ARG A 280 6.37 -24.25 -9.28
C ARG A 280 7.62 -23.83 -8.52
N HIS A 281 8.03 -22.57 -8.62
CA HIS A 281 9.12 -22.03 -7.82
C HIS A 281 8.78 -22.10 -6.33
N PHE A 282 7.58 -21.68 -5.92
CA PHE A 282 7.14 -21.68 -4.53
C PHE A 282 7.14 -23.08 -3.89
N ARG A 283 6.69 -24.10 -4.63
CA ARG A 283 6.63 -25.50 -4.16
C ARG A 283 7.97 -26.23 -4.21
N ASN A 284 8.99 -25.66 -4.83
CA ASN A 284 10.31 -26.28 -4.90
C ASN A 284 11.03 -26.11 -3.55
N ALA A 285 11.67 -27.17 -3.06
CA ALA A 285 12.44 -27.13 -1.81
C ALA A 285 13.56 -26.08 -1.82
N ASN A 286 14.10 -25.76 -3.01
CA ASN A 286 15.11 -24.74 -3.20
C ASN A 286 14.56 -23.40 -3.73
N GLY A 287 13.24 -23.24 -3.78
CA GLY A 287 12.57 -22.07 -4.32
C GLY A 287 12.20 -21.02 -3.27
N ALA A 288 10.97 -20.50 -3.33
CA ALA A 288 10.59 -19.30 -2.56
C ALA A 288 10.71 -19.46 -1.03
N LEU A 289 10.53 -20.68 -0.52
CA LEU A 289 10.61 -21.00 0.91
C LEU A 289 11.88 -21.78 1.28
N LYS A 290 12.93 -21.65 0.47
CA LYS A 290 14.23 -22.26 0.76
C LYS A 290 14.75 -21.78 2.14
N ASN A 291 15.32 -22.71 2.91
CA ASN A 291 15.91 -22.49 4.25
C ASN A 291 14.94 -21.94 5.32
N VAL A 292 13.65 -21.83 5.04
CA VAL A 292 12.67 -21.38 6.04
C VAL A 292 12.56 -22.46 7.13
N PRO A 293 12.92 -22.17 8.40
CA PRO A 293 12.86 -23.13 9.52
C PRO A 293 11.42 -23.52 9.81
N ASP A 294 11.15 -24.54 10.63
CA ASP A 294 9.77 -25.00 10.92
C ASP A 294 8.95 -23.99 11.73
N CYS A 295 8.42 -22.99 11.03
CA CYS A 295 7.62 -21.91 11.56
C CYS A 295 6.52 -21.50 10.57
N PRO A 296 5.49 -20.77 11.05
CA PRO A 296 4.49 -20.14 10.20
C PRO A 296 5.08 -19.23 9.13
N VAL A 297 4.40 -19.19 7.98
CA VAL A 297 4.70 -18.29 6.87
C VAL A 297 3.49 -17.40 6.59
N LEU A 298 3.73 -16.09 6.54
CA LEU A 298 2.82 -15.13 5.94
C LEU A 298 3.32 -14.76 4.55
N VAL A 299 2.43 -14.81 3.55
CA VAL A 299 2.77 -14.34 2.21
C VAL A 299 2.16 -12.96 2.01
N MET A 300 2.99 -11.98 1.66
CA MET A 300 2.55 -10.62 1.34
C MET A 300 2.69 -10.38 -0.16
N LEU A 301 1.56 -10.33 -0.86
CA LEU A 301 1.45 -9.92 -2.25
C LEU A 301 1.40 -8.39 -2.28
N ASN A 302 2.55 -7.77 -2.49
CA ASN A 302 2.73 -6.33 -2.38
C ASN A 302 2.68 -5.65 -3.75
N ARG A 303 2.37 -4.34 -3.77
CA ARG A 303 2.22 -3.51 -4.98
C ARG A 303 0.98 -3.85 -5.80
N ILE A 304 -0.11 -4.22 -5.12
CA ILE A 304 -1.36 -4.64 -5.76
C ILE A 304 -2.01 -3.55 -6.61
N ASP A 305 -1.68 -2.29 -6.33
CA ASP A 305 -2.05 -1.09 -7.08
C ASP A 305 -1.42 -1.03 -8.48
N LEU A 306 -0.29 -1.71 -8.69
CA LEU A 306 0.39 -1.81 -9.98
C LEU A 306 -0.05 -3.02 -10.82
N LEU A 307 -0.94 -3.87 -10.29
CA LEU A 307 -1.39 -5.06 -10.98
C LEU A 307 -2.61 -4.75 -11.85
N GLU A 308 -2.37 -4.58 -13.15
CA GLU A 308 -3.43 -4.31 -14.13
C GLU A 308 -4.42 -5.48 -14.26
N ASP A 309 -3.91 -6.72 -14.35
CA ASP A 309 -4.71 -7.92 -14.48
C ASP A 309 -4.71 -8.75 -13.18
N ARG A 310 -5.82 -8.65 -12.44
CA ARG A 310 -6.05 -9.37 -11.19
C ARG A 310 -6.37 -10.86 -11.38
N GLN A 311 -6.52 -11.38 -12.61
CA GLN A 311 -6.75 -12.81 -12.83
C GLN A 311 -5.63 -13.70 -12.28
N VAL A 312 -4.39 -13.20 -12.26
CA VAL A 312 -3.25 -13.92 -11.70
C VAL A 312 -3.47 -14.29 -10.22
N LEU A 313 -4.17 -13.44 -9.46
CA LEU A 313 -4.45 -13.66 -8.04
C LEU A 313 -5.37 -14.86 -7.80
N ALA A 314 -6.31 -15.11 -8.73
CA ALA A 314 -7.27 -16.20 -8.63
C ALA A 314 -6.58 -17.58 -8.72
N GLU A 315 -5.47 -17.69 -9.45
CA GLU A 315 -4.64 -18.91 -9.48
C GLU A 315 -3.59 -18.90 -8.36
N LEU A 316 -2.97 -17.75 -8.10
CA LEU A 316 -1.86 -17.63 -7.17
C LEU A 316 -2.27 -17.86 -5.71
N ILE A 317 -3.35 -17.21 -5.24
CA ILE A 317 -3.75 -17.25 -3.83
C ILE A 317 -4.10 -18.69 -3.37
N PRO A 318 -4.96 -19.46 -4.08
CA PRO A 318 -5.22 -20.85 -3.69
C PRO A 318 -3.97 -21.72 -3.78
N GLY A 319 -3.11 -21.47 -4.76
CA GLY A 319 -1.87 -22.22 -4.92
C GLY A 319 -0.82 -21.97 -3.83
N LEU A 320 -0.83 -20.78 -3.21
CA LEU A 320 0.00 -20.44 -2.06
C LEU A 320 -0.58 -21.04 -0.78
N LEU A 321 -1.90 -20.89 -0.57
CA LEU A 321 -2.60 -21.44 0.60
C LEU A 321 -2.64 -22.96 0.63
N SER A 322 -2.40 -23.63 -0.50
CA SER A 322 -2.27 -25.10 -0.53
C SER A 322 -1.03 -25.62 0.21
N ASN A 323 -0.14 -24.75 0.69
CA ASN A 323 0.99 -25.13 1.54
C ASN A 323 0.60 -24.91 3.00
N GLU A 324 0.62 -26.00 3.78
CA GLU A 324 0.22 -26.01 5.20
C GLU A 324 1.00 -25.03 6.07
N ARG A 325 2.22 -24.65 5.67
CA ARG A 325 3.04 -23.67 6.37
C ARG A 325 2.57 -22.23 6.17
N VAL A 326 1.78 -21.96 5.13
CA VAL A 326 1.22 -20.64 4.85
C VAL A 326 -0.06 -20.46 5.66
N GLU A 327 -0.01 -19.59 6.66
CA GLU A 327 -1.18 -19.30 7.51
C GLU A 327 -2.11 -18.27 6.84
N ALA A 328 -1.53 -17.29 6.14
CA ALA A 328 -2.30 -16.29 5.42
C ALA A 328 -1.56 -15.67 4.23
N VAL A 329 -2.35 -15.19 3.27
CA VAL A 329 -1.93 -14.34 2.16
C VAL A 329 -2.52 -12.95 2.34
N LEU A 330 -1.66 -11.92 2.34
CA LEU A 330 -1.99 -10.51 2.54
C LEU A 330 -1.85 -9.78 1.19
N LEU A 331 -2.86 -9.04 0.78
CA LEU A 331 -2.77 -8.13 -0.37
C LEU A 331 -2.44 -6.72 0.13
N THR A 332 -1.32 -6.15 -0.31
CA THR A 332 -0.87 -4.82 0.12
C THR A 332 -0.46 -3.91 -1.04
N ASP A 333 -0.54 -2.61 -0.84
CA ASP A 333 -0.17 -1.58 -1.82
C ASP A 333 1.20 -0.92 -1.53
N LEU A 334 1.73 -0.23 -2.54
CA LEU A 334 3.06 0.40 -2.55
C LEU A 334 3.17 1.63 -1.62
N SER A 335 2.06 2.33 -1.41
CA SER A 335 1.97 3.55 -0.62
C SER A 335 1.28 3.28 0.72
N ASP A 336 2.11 3.18 1.76
CA ASP A 336 1.72 3.17 3.17
C ASP A 336 1.30 1.80 3.76
N TYR A 337 1.56 0.67 3.09
CA TYR A 337 1.23 -0.68 3.59
C TYR A 337 -0.26 -0.85 3.93
N ARG A 338 -1.13 -0.39 3.05
CA ARG A 338 -2.56 -0.59 3.23
C ARG A 338 -2.88 -2.04 2.94
N LEU A 339 -3.63 -2.66 3.85
CA LEU A 339 -4.08 -4.03 3.70
C LEU A 339 -5.42 -4.06 2.99
N GLU A 340 -5.42 -4.50 1.72
CA GLU A 340 -6.64 -4.61 0.92
C GLU A 340 -7.48 -5.80 1.40
N THR A 341 -6.87 -6.97 1.58
CA THR A 341 -7.56 -8.20 1.96
C THR A 341 -6.60 -9.20 2.62
N VAL A 342 -7.13 -10.01 3.54
CA VAL A 342 -6.45 -11.16 4.15
C VAL A 342 -7.18 -12.43 3.72
N PHE A 343 -6.45 -13.38 3.17
CA PHE A 343 -6.92 -14.74 2.94
C PHE A 343 -6.23 -15.66 3.93
N ARG A 344 -6.99 -16.38 4.75
CA ARG A 344 -6.42 -17.32 5.73
C ARG A 344 -6.58 -18.75 5.24
N ASN A 345 -5.66 -19.60 5.64
CA ASN A 345 -5.85 -21.04 5.48
C ASN A 345 -6.94 -21.49 6.47
N GLU A 346 -8.02 -22.07 5.97
CA GLU A 346 -9.02 -22.73 6.82
C GLU A 346 -8.45 -24.10 7.18
N VAL A 347 -7.87 -24.22 8.38
CA VAL A 347 -7.39 -25.50 8.91
C VAL A 347 -8.56 -26.37 9.33
#